data_AF-A0A4R8K9B4-F1
#
_entry.id   AF-A0A4R8K9B4-F1
#
_cell.length_a   1.000
_cell.length_b   1.000
_cell.length_c   1.000
_cell.angle_alpha   90.00
_cell.angle_beta   90.00
_cell.angle_gamma   90.00
#
_symmetry.space_group_name_H-M   'P 1'
#
loop_
_entity.id
_entity.type
_entity.pdbx_description
1 polymer ?
#
loop_
_entity_poly.entity_id
_entity_poly.type
_entity_poly.pdbx_seq_one_letter_code
_entity_poly.pdbx_strand_id
1 'polypeptide(L)'
;MSTVTSADDPLTEAIRRLYLTEYAQQWDAFLGDIRTVAGTSLAFNLQVLRQFAAPDSPLARLARASVHETTLTQSIAAANGSLLQKTTDQFSQKADKALGIRAEERVERELVDGHFAALREMVTGSADTSAADAPATAQAGKTGLDGVTSLLNDYYTTLTVADNAIANNSMPPASDAAAKLKMAANTTPAPFREVLLGLSVQGSREVNLGIGQLLSRQMQAVVSDTCRMTVEGNYPFAPDSPRDVSVDDFTRVFAQGGVIDDFFTKNLAPFVDTSAKPWRYRTLPGATEPVQGPDLEPFRHARQIRDVFFGDQGKQLFWKTDIRVPELDPTVTTLAIDIDGQSMLYQHGPVAPFAVSWPGPRGGVHAEMTASPRIRPETSTVAADGPWALMRLLRKGQIVQTATPGRTRVEFDFDGRKAVLDITGAGSVANPLTSDVLTAFRCPNSMSMFSLPDSGPPPGLPSATPVSAAADGGRIPR
;
A
#
# COMPACT_ATOMS: atom_id res chain seq x y z
N MET A 1 59.24 54.04 13.31
CA MET A 1 58.70 53.10 12.31
C MET A 1 58.76 51.71 12.91
N SER A 2 57.68 51.29 13.56
CA SER A 2 57.59 49.99 14.22
C SER A 2 56.99 49.00 13.25
N THR A 3 57.78 48.02 12.83
CA THR A 3 57.38 46.84 12.08
C THR A 3 56.52 45.96 12.98
N VAL A 4 55.19 46.01 12.81
CA VAL A 4 54.28 45.00 13.34
C VAL A 4 54.25 43.87 12.32
N THR A 5 55.08 42.85 12.57
CA THR A 5 55.04 41.57 11.87
C THR A 5 54.65 40.48 12.87
N SER A 6 53.61 39.72 12.48
CA SER A 6 53.34 38.32 12.83
C SER A 6 52.89 37.95 14.25
N ALA A 7 51.74 38.44 14.69
CA ALA A 7 50.86 37.69 15.59
C ALA A 7 49.43 37.92 15.12
N ASP A 8 48.67 36.85 14.86
CA ASP A 8 47.26 36.92 14.49
C ASP A 8 46.49 37.79 15.49
N ASP A 9 45.90 38.88 15.03
CA ASP A 9 45.06 39.76 15.84
C ASP A 9 43.83 38.96 16.32
N PRO A 10 43.50 38.92 17.63
CA PRO A 10 42.35 38.17 18.15
C PRO A 10 41.03 38.52 17.44
N LEU A 11 40.88 39.75 16.95
CA LEU A 11 39.71 40.13 16.15
C LEU A 11 39.69 39.43 14.79
N THR A 12 40.84 39.31 14.13
CA THR A 12 40.97 38.63 12.83
C THR A 12 40.70 37.13 12.96
N GLU A 13 41.19 36.48 14.03
CA GLU A 13 40.87 35.07 14.31
C GLU A 13 39.36 34.88 14.57
N ALA A 14 38.74 35.76 15.35
CA ALA A 14 37.31 35.71 15.64
C ALA A 14 36.46 35.87 14.37
N ILE A 15 36.79 36.83 13.50
CA ILE A 15 36.12 37.04 12.21
C ILE A 15 36.29 35.82 11.31
N ARG A 16 37.50 35.25 11.22
CA ARG A 16 37.76 34.06 10.40
C ARG A 16 36.96 32.85 10.88
N ARG A 17 36.94 32.59 12.19
CA ARG A 17 36.14 31.51 12.77
C ARG A 17 34.65 31.71 12.49
N LEU A 18 34.12 32.94 12.61
CA LEU A 18 32.73 33.24 12.25
C LEU A 18 32.47 32.95 10.77
N TYR A 19 33.32 33.46 9.87
CA TYR A 19 33.19 33.24 8.43
C TYR A 19 33.21 31.75 8.06
N LEU A 20 34.17 30.97 8.57
CA LEU A 20 34.27 29.53 8.27
C LEU A 20 33.09 28.74 8.84
N THR A 21 32.56 29.16 9.99
CA THR A 21 31.32 28.57 10.55
C THR A 21 30.14 28.82 9.63
N GLU A 22 29.93 30.06 9.19
CA GLU A 22 28.85 30.41 8.26
C GLU A 22 29.04 29.75 6.88
N TYR A 23 30.29 29.63 6.43
CA TYR A 23 30.65 28.93 5.20
C TYR A 23 30.21 27.46 5.25
N ALA A 24 30.55 26.74 6.31
CA ALA A 24 30.14 25.35 6.49
C ALA A 24 28.61 25.22 6.60
N GLN A 25 27.95 26.13 7.33
CA GLN A 25 26.49 26.14 7.46
C GLN A 25 25.78 26.36 6.12
N GLN A 26 26.29 27.26 5.27
CA GLN A 26 25.71 27.51 3.96
C GLN A 26 25.84 26.30 3.03
N TRP A 27 26.98 25.58 3.10
CA TRP A 27 27.16 24.33 2.38
C TRP A 27 26.26 23.21 2.89
N ASP A 28 26.12 23.06 4.20
CA ASP A 28 25.17 22.10 4.79
C ASP A 28 23.73 22.37 4.32
N ALA A 29 23.30 23.63 4.36
CA ALA A 29 21.97 24.01 3.91
C ALA A 29 21.76 23.70 2.43
N PHE A 30 22.75 24.03 1.59
CA PHE A 30 22.71 23.75 0.16
C PHE A 30 22.65 22.25 -0.14
N LEU A 31 23.56 21.45 0.44
CA LEU A 31 23.62 19.99 0.21
C LEU A 31 22.40 19.28 0.82
N GLY A 32 21.89 19.77 1.95
CA GLY A 32 20.72 19.26 2.63
C GLY A 32 19.40 19.61 1.95
N ASP A 33 19.36 20.58 1.04
CA ASP A 33 18.17 20.94 0.27
C ASP A 33 18.10 20.27 -1.11
N ILE A 34 19.07 19.42 -1.45
CA ILE A 34 19.05 18.70 -2.72
C ILE A 34 17.93 17.66 -2.73
N ARG A 35 17.08 17.73 -3.76
CA ARG A 35 15.94 16.82 -3.96
C ARG A 35 16.00 16.17 -5.33
N THR A 36 15.36 15.02 -5.46
CA THR A 36 15.14 14.37 -6.77
C THR A 36 13.98 15.02 -7.49
N VAL A 37 14.06 15.06 -8.81
CA VAL A 37 12.91 15.43 -9.65
C VAL A 37 11.88 14.30 -9.55
N ALA A 38 10.65 14.65 -9.15
CA ALA A 38 9.53 13.73 -9.09
C ALA A 38 8.67 13.86 -10.35
N GLY A 39 8.21 12.72 -10.88
CA GLY A 39 7.17 12.68 -11.90
C GLY A 39 5.93 11.94 -11.42
N THR A 40 4.91 11.91 -12.28
CA THR A 40 3.62 11.24 -12.03
C THR A 40 3.56 9.80 -12.55
N SER A 41 4.65 9.27 -13.11
CA SER A 41 4.69 7.92 -13.69
C SER A 41 5.95 7.14 -13.33
N LEU A 42 5.80 5.82 -13.21
CA LEU A 42 6.92 4.89 -12.98
C LEU A 42 7.98 4.97 -14.09
N ALA A 43 7.55 5.12 -15.36
CA ALA A 43 8.43 5.27 -16.50
C ALA A 43 9.34 6.51 -16.40
N PHE A 44 8.79 7.65 -15.96
CA PHE A 44 9.58 8.86 -15.71
C PHE A 44 10.60 8.64 -14.59
N ASN A 45 10.19 8.03 -13.48
CA ASN A 45 11.07 7.76 -12.34
C ASN A 45 12.20 6.77 -12.72
N LEU A 46 11.93 5.79 -13.59
CA LEU A 46 12.95 4.90 -14.14
C LEU A 46 13.98 5.66 -14.99
N GLN A 47 13.54 6.63 -15.79
CA GLN A 47 14.46 7.48 -16.57
C GLN A 47 15.37 8.33 -15.66
N VAL A 48 14.80 8.94 -14.62
CA VAL A 48 15.56 9.71 -13.62
C VAL A 48 16.56 8.79 -12.90
N LEU A 49 16.11 7.62 -12.45
CA LEU A 49 16.95 6.65 -11.76
C LEU A 49 18.10 6.16 -12.64
N ARG A 50 17.86 5.93 -13.93
CA ARG A 50 18.90 5.57 -14.91
C ARG A 50 19.99 6.64 -15.03
N GLN A 51 19.65 7.92 -14.94
CA GLN A 51 20.63 9.00 -14.95
C GLN A 51 21.48 9.03 -13.67
N PHE A 52 20.87 8.73 -12.51
CA PHE A 52 21.60 8.62 -11.25
C PHE A 52 22.49 7.36 -11.17
N ALA A 53 22.09 6.27 -11.81
CA ALA A 53 22.84 5.01 -11.86
C ALA A 53 24.00 5.01 -12.88
N ALA A 54 24.14 6.07 -13.69
CA ALA A 54 25.21 6.18 -14.68
C ALA A 54 26.58 6.44 -14.01
N PRO A 55 27.70 5.95 -14.59
CA PRO A 55 29.05 6.15 -14.02
C PRO A 55 29.45 7.63 -13.82
N ASP A 56 28.96 8.53 -14.66
CA ASP A 56 29.13 9.99 -14.51
C ASP A 56 27.79 10.68 -14.18
N SER A 57 27.16 10.21 -13.10
CA SER A 57 25.86 10.76 -12.68
C SER A 57 25.97 12.24 -12.26
N PRO A 58 24.89 13.04 -12.39
CA PRO A 58 24.85 14.40 -11.87
C PRO A 58 25.18 14.48 -10.38
N LEU A 59 24.77 13.48 -9.60
CA LEU A 59 25.06 13.38 -8.17
C LEU A 59 26.55 13.18 -7.91
N ALA A 60 27.22 12.29 -8.66
CA ALA A 60 28.65 12.06 -8.52
C ALA A 60 29.46 13.32 -8.89
N ARG A 61 29.08 14.03 -9.96
CA ARG A 61 29.73 15.29 -10.35
C ARG A 61 29.55 16.37 -9.28
N LEU A 62 28.34 16.51 -8.76
CA LEU A 62 28.05 17.46 -7.70
C LEU A 62 28.82 17.14 -6.41
N ALA A 63 28.89 15.88 -6.02
CA ALA A 63 29.64 15.47 -4.83
C ALA A 63 31.14 15.75 -4.97
N ARG A 64 31.74 15.45 -6.14
CA ARG A 64 33.15 15.78 -6.42
C ARG A 64 33.42 17.29 -6.36
N ALA A 65 32.54 18.09 -6.95
CA ALA A 65 32.63 19.56 -6.86
C ALA A 65 32.50 20.06 -5.42
N SER A 66 31.54 19.51 -4.66
CA SER A 66 31.31 19.88 -3.27
C SER A 66 32.52 19.54 -2.39
N VAL A 67 33.13 18.37 -2.60
CA VAL A 67 34.38 17.99 -1.92
C VAL A 67 35.52 18.93 -2.28
N HIS A 68 35.65 19.33 -3.55
CA HIS A 68 36.68 20.28 -3.97
C HIS A 68 36.57 21.62 -3.23
N GLU A 69 35.36 22.18 -3.16
CA GLU A 69 35.11 23.47 -2.50
C GLU A 69 35.19 23.37 -0.96
N THR A 70 34.93 22.19 -0.38
CA THR A 70 34.99 21.95 1.08
C THR A 70 36.27 21.22 1.53
N THR A 71 37.32 21.26 0.70
CA THR A 71 38.70 20.89 1.07
C THR A 71 39.56 22.15 1.03
N LEU A 72 39.56 22.92 2.10
CA LEU A 72 40.30 24.18 2.17
C LEU A 72 41.80 23.95 2.40
N THR A 73 42.15 22.94 3.21
CA THR A 73 43.55 22.62 3.48
C THR A 73 44.11 21.61 2.46
N GLN A 74 44.86 22.10 1.47
CA GLN A 74 45.66 21.24 0.58
C GLN A 74 47.07 21.07 1.14
N SER A 75 47.61 19.85 1.07
CA SER A 75 49.03 19.60 1.35
C SER A 75 49.91 20.45 0.43
N ILE A 76 50.76 21.29 1.03
CA ILE A 76 51.75 22.15 0.33
C ILE A 76 52.77 21.32 -0.49
N ALA A 77 52.76 19.98 -0.39
CA ALA A 77 53.69 19.11 -1.10
C ALA A 77 53.52 19.12 -2.63
N ALA A 78 52.30 19.33 -3.16
CA ALA A 78 52.05 19.25 -4.61
C ALA A 78 52.48 20.52 -5.38
N ALA A 79 52.55 21.69 -4.73
CA ALA A 79 52.90 22.94 -5.41
C ALA A 79 54.42 23.14 -5.63
N ASN A 80 55.27 22.34 -4.97
CA ASN A 80 56.73 22.56 -4.96
C ASN A 80 57.56 21.37 -5.46
N GLY A 81 56.99 20.47 -6.27
CA GLY A 81 57.72 19.36 -6.91
C GLY A 81 58.84 19.78 -7.88
N SER A 82 59.00 21.08 -8.17
CA SER A 82 60.04 21.59 -9.08
C SER A 82 61.09 22.51 -8.41
N LEU A 83 60.91 22.93 -7.15
CA LEU A 83 61.79 23.92 -6.51
C LEU A 83 62.72 23.36 -5.41
N LEU A 84 62.68 22.06 -5.13
CA LEU A 84 63.44 21.45 -4.01
C LEU A 84 64.72 20.71 -4.41
N GLN A 85 65.13 20.73 -5.69
CA GLN A 85 66.33 20.01 -6.13
C GLN A 85 67.62 20.85 -6.19
N LYS A 86 67.60 22.11 -5.74
CA LYS A 86 68.81 22.94 -5.68
C LYS A 86 68.82 23.82 -4.45
N THR A 87 69.37 23.31 -3.35
CA THR A 87 70.15 23.99 -2.28
C THR A 87 69.99 23.26 -0.94
N THR A 88 70.59 22.07 -0.85
CA THR A 88 70.83 21.40 0.43
C THR A 88 72.14 21.95 0.97
N ASP A 89 72.10 22.72 2.07
CA ASP A 89 73.10 22.70 3.16
C ASP A 89 73.01 23.89 4.14
N GLN A 90 72.07 24.85 4.01
CA GLN A 90 71.93 25.94 5.01
C GLN A 90 70.50 26.28 5.49
N PHE A 91 69.53 25.37 5.32
CA PHE A 91 68.13 25.66 5.69
C PHE A 91 67.49 24.74 6.74
N SER A 92 68.29 23.93 7.46
CA SER A 92 67.74 22.97 8.44
C SER A 92 67.21 23.59 9.75
N GLN A 93 67.53 24.86 10.08
CA GLN A 93 66.99 25.52 11.28
C GLN A 93 65.76 26.40 11.05
N LYS A 94 65.39 26.69 9.79
CA LYS A 94 64.12 27.36 9.43
C LYS A 94 63.05 26.41 8.92
N ALA A 95 63.41 25.16 8.60
CA ALA A 95 62.49 24.14 8.13
C ALA A 95 61.51 23.65 9.22
N ASP A 96 61.92 23.58 10.48
CA ASP A 96 61.04 23.15 11.58
C ASP A 96 59.92 24.16 11.90
N LYS A 97 60.10 25.45 11.56
CA LYS A 97 59.04 26.47 11.62
C LYS A 97 58.14 26.51 10.38
N ALA A 98 58.57 25.88 9.28
CA ALA A 98 57.79 25.78 8.04
C ALA A 98 56.95 24.49 7.95
N LEU A 99 57.17 23.54 8.88
CA LEU A 99 56.41 22.28 9.02
C LEU A 99 55.29 22.37 10.07
N GLY A 100 55.17 23.49 10.79
CA GLY A 100 54.04 23.73 11.68
C GLY A 100 52.81 24.11 10.88
N ILE A 101 51.75 23.28 10.93
CA ILE A 101 50.41 23.63 10.43
C ILE A 101 50.09 25.06 10.88
N ARG A 102 49.91 25.98 9.92
CA ARG A 102 49.62 27.39 10.21
C ARG A 102 48.37 27.46 11.09
N ALA A 103 48.30 28.41 12.03
CA ALA A 103 47.14 28.55 12.91
C ALA A 103 45.82 28.66 12.11
N GLU A 104 45.89 29.34 10.97
CA GLU A 104 44.84 29.50 9.97
C GLU A 104 44.38 28.15 9.39
N GLU A 105 45.33 27.32 8.95
CA GLU A 105 45.08 25.98 8.40
C GLU A 105 44.48 25.02 9.44
N ARG A 106 44.80 25.21 10.74
CA ARG A 106 44.15 24.42 11.81
C ARG A 106 42.67 24.75 11.94
N VAL A 107 42.31 26.04 11.87
CA VAL A 107 40.93 26.50 12.00
C VAL A 107 40.11 26.10 10.76
N GLU A 108 40.69 26.17 9.56
CA GLU A 108 40.07 25.64 8.33
C GLU A 108 39.84 24.13 8.40
N ARG A 109 40.85 23.38 8.87
CA ARG A 109 40.74 21.93 9.04
C ARG A 109 39.69 21.54 10.07
N GLU A 110 39.62 22.25 11.19
CA GLU A 110 38.66 21.99 12.26
C GLU A 110 37.22 22.31 11.84
N LEU A 111 36.99 23.50 11.27
CA LEU A 111 35.64 24.00 11.04
C LEU A 111 35.01 23.57 9.70
N VAL A 112 35.83 23.31 8.67
CA VAL A 112 35.34 22.96 7.34
C VAL A 112 35.78 21.55 6.95
N ASP A 113 37.08 21.27 6.92
CA ASP A 113 37.53 19.97 6.37
C ASP A 113 37.07 18.78 7.23
N GLY A 114 37.11 18.93 8.56
CA GLY A 114 36.63 17.94 9.52
C GLY A 114 35.11 17.77 9.46
N HIS A 115 34.37 18.86 9.24
CA HIS A 115 32.91 18.85 9.11
C HIS A 115 32.45 18.06 7.87
N PHE A 116 33.16 18.21 6.74
CA PHE A 116 32.86 17.50 5.48
C PHE A 116 33.67 16.20 5.27
N ALA A 117 34.35 15.69 6.31
CA ALA A 117 35.19 14.50 6.21
C ALA A 117 34.44 13.26 5.71
N ALA A 118 33.20 13.04 6.15
CA ALA A 118 32.37 11.92 5.72
C ALA A 118 32.01 12.00 4.22
N LEU A 119 31.75 13.21 3.70
CA LEU A 119 31.47 13.42 2.28
C LEU A 119 32.75 13.18 1.44
N ARG A 120 33.90 13.61 1.95
CA ARG A 120 35.21 13.38 1.35
C ARG A 120 35.54 11.90 1.26
N GLU A 121 35.31 11.16 2.34
CA GLU A 121 35.51 9.70 2.39
C GLU A 121 34.62 8.99 1.37
N MET A 122 33.35 9.38 1.26
CA MET A 122 32.42 8.82 0.27
C MET A 122 32.90 9.01 -1.18
N VAL A 123 33.47 10.18 -1.49
CA VAL A 123 33.88 10.56 -2.86
C VAL A 123 35.27 10.03 -3.22
N THR A 124 36.22 10.12 -2.28
CA THR A 124 37.64 9.87 -2.54
C THR A 124 38.15 8.55 -1.95
N GLY A 125 37.38 7.94 -1.04
CA GLY A 125 37.82 6.77 -0.26
C GLY A 125 38.68 7.12 0.96
N SER A 126 38.92 8.40 1.24
CA SER A 126 39.66 8.86 2.43
C SER A 126 39.00 10.09 3.07
N ALA A 127 38.92 10.09 4.40
CA ALA A 127 38.50 11.25 5.18
C ALA A 127 39.61 12.32 5.28
N ASP A 128 40.87 11.94 5.07
CA ASP A 128 42.03 12.78 5.27
C ASP A 128 42.31 13.68 4.05
N THR A 129 42.58 14.96 4.30
CA THR A 129 42.95 15.92 3.24
C THR A 129 44.37 15.70 2.69
N SER A 130 45.16 14.83 3.33
CA SER A 130 46.56 14.53 2.97
C SER A 130 46.71 13.29 2.08
N ALA A 131 45.64 12.56 1.79
CA ALA A 131 45.69 11.28 1.07
C ALA A 131 45.98 11.40 -0.45
N ALA A 132 46.18 12.61 -0.98
CA ALA A 132 46.56 12.84 -2.37
C ALA A 132 47.93 12.23 -2.75
N ASP A 133 48.76 11.85 -1.77
CA ASP A 133 50.09 11.23 -1.97
C ASP A 133 50.13 9.71 -1.69
N ALA A 134 48.99 9.03 -1.55
CA ALA A 134 49.02 7.56 -1.61
C ALA A 134 49.48 7.14 -3.01
N PRO A 135 50.53 6.31 -3.16
CA PRO A 135 50.99 5.88 -4.47
C PRO A 135 49.80 5.28 -5.22
N ALA A 136 49.74 5.51 -6.54
CA ALA A 136 48.74 5.00 -7.48
C ALA A 136 48.63 3.45 -7.55
N THR A 137 49.10 2.76 -6.51
CA THR A 137 49.05 1.33 -6.23
C THR A 137 48.16 0.99 -5.03
N ALA A 138 47.62 1.95 -4.28
CA ALA A 138 46.35 1.70 -3.59
C ALA A 138 45.35 1.41 -4.71
N GLN A 139 44.82 0.18 -4.80
CA GLN A 139 43.78 -0.15 -5.76
C GLN A 139 42.79 1.02 -5.85
N ALA A 140 42.31 1.33 -7.06
CA ALA A 140 41.08 2.09 -7.28
C ALA A 140 39.95 1.41 -6.51
N GLY A 141 39.98 1.60 -5.19
CA GLY A 141 39.23 0.89 -4.20
C GLY A 141 37.85 1.46 -4.27
N LYS A 142 36.87 0.57 -4.43
CA LYS A 142 35.44 0.88 -4.51
C LYS A 142 35.14 2.03 -3.55
N THR A 143 34.95 3.22 -4.11
CA THR A 143 34.62 4.42 -3.35
C THR A 143 33.20 4.28 -2.82
N GLY A 144 32.79 5.13 -1.88
CA GLY A 144 31.38 5.23 -1.50
C GLY A 144 30.47 5.51 -2.72
N LEU A 145 30.98 6.23 -3.73
CA LEU A 145 30.28 6.46 -5.01
C LEU A 145 30.02 5.17 -5.80
N ASP A 146 30.97 4.23 -5.81
CA ASP A 146 30.79 2.94 -6.49
C ASP A 146 29.72 2.11 -5.78
N GLY A 147 29.69 2.17 -4.44
CA GLY A 147 28.64 1.56 -3.62
C GLY A 147 27.25 2.14 -3.91
N VAL A 148 27.13 3.48 -3.95
CA VAL A 148 25.87 4.16 -4.29
C VAL A 148 25.44 3.83 -5.71
N THR A 149 26.37 3.85 -6.67
CA THR A 149 26.10 3.48 -8.07
C THR A 149 25.60 2.04 -8.20
N SER A 150 26.22 1.09 -7.49
CA SER A 150 25.77 -0.30 -7.46
C SER A 150 24.35 -0.43 -6.89
N LEU A 151 24.07 0.22 -5.76
CA LEU A 151 22.73 0.20 -5.13
C LEU A 151 21.65 0.79 -6.04
N LEU A 152 21.96 1.87 -6.75
CA LEU A 152 21.05 2.50 -7.70
C LEU A 152 20.81 1.62 -8.94
N ASN A 153 21.83 0.93 -9.43
CA ASN A 153 21.67 -0.05 -10.52
C ASN A 153 20.80 -1.24 -10.11
N ASP A 154 21.03 -1.81 -8.92
CA ASP A 154 20.20 -2.91 -8.39
C ASP A 154 18.74 -2.47 -8.20
N TYR A 155 18.53 -1.25 -7.70
CA TYR A 155 17.20 -0.68 -7.56
C TYR A 155 16.54 -0.43 -8.93
N TYR A 156 17.28 0.09 -9.90
CA TYR A 156 16.80 0.28 -11.28
C TYR A 156 16.35 -1.02 -11.92
N THR A 157 17.16 -2.09 -11.82
CA THR A 157 16.81 -3.41 -12.32
C THR A 157 15.55 -3.94 -11.65
N THR A 158 15.44 -3.78 -10.33
CA THR A 158 14.25 -4.19 -9.57
C THR A 158 12.99 -3.47 -10.05
N LEU A 159 13.04 -2.14 -10.16
CA LEU A 159 11.89 -1.35 -10.61
C LEU A 159 11.53 -1.67 -12.07
N THR A 160 12.52 -1.94 -12.92
CA THR A 160 12.29 -2.35 -14.31
C THR A 160 11.57 -3.70 -14.38
N VAL A 161 11.97 -4.67 -13.54
CA VAL A 161 11.27 -5.95 -13.44
C VAL A 161 9.84 -5.76 -12.95
N ALA A 162 9.64 -4.90 -11.96
CA ALA A 162 8.31 -4.62 -11.43
C ALA A 162 7.39 -3.94 -12.48
N ASP A 163 7.91 -2.94 -13.19
CA ASP A 163 7.21 -2.24 -14.28
C ASP A 163 6.80 -3.22 -15.39
N ASN A 164 7.73 -4.07 -15.85
CA ASN A 164 7.43 -5.09 -16.86
C ASN A 164 6.39 -6.11 -16.36
N ALA A 165 6.43 -6.52 -15.09
CA ALA A 165 5.44 -7.43 -14.54
C ALA A 165 4.04 -6.80 -14.58
N ILE A 166 3.91 -5.57 -14.06
CA ILE A 166 2.65 -4.81 -14.00
C ILE A 166 2.10 -4.56 -15.41
N ALA A 167 2.95 -4.16 -16.36
CA ALA A 167 2.58 -3.94 -17.76
C ALA A 167 2.06 -5.24 -18.42
N ASN A 168 2.63 -6.39 -18.06
CA ASN A 168 2.20 -7.71 -18.53
C ASN A 168 1.07 -8.32 -17.68
N ASN A 169 0.39 -7.53 -16.84
CA ASN A 169 -0.67 -7.96 -15.93
C ASN A 169 -0.27 -9.10 -14.97
N SER A 170 0.99 -9.17 -14.57
CA SER A 170 1.50 -10.11 -13.58
C SER A 170 1.98 -9.38 -12.31
N MET A 171 1.93 -10.09 -11.18
CA MET A 171 2.35 -9.54 -9.89
C MET A 171 3.88 -9.38 -9.88
N PRO A 172 4.43 -8.20 -9.54
CA PRO A 172 5.86 -8.05 -9.40
C PRO A 172 6.40 -8.93 -8.26
N PRO A 173 7.63 -9.46 -8.39
CA PRO A 173 8.25 -10.23 -7.32
C PRO A 173 8.49 -9.35 -6.09
N ALA A 174 8.39 -9.96 -4.89
CA ALA A 174 8.73 -9.27 -3.66
C ALA A 174 10.20 -8.83 -3.68
N SER A 175 10.47 -7.59 -3.27
CA SER A 175 11.81 -7.03 -3.24
C SER A 175 12.03 -6.18 -1.99
N ASP A 176 13.24 -6.24 -1.46
CA ASP A 176 13.73 -5.42 -0.36
C ASP A 176 14.61 -4.25 -0.85
N ALA A 177 14.73 -4.03 -2.17
CA ALA A 177 15.64 -3.04 -2.74
C ALA A 177 15.34 -1.61 -2.26
N ALA A 178 14.05 -1.25 -2.14
CA ALA A 178 13.66 0.05 -1.59
C ALA A 178 14.08 0.22 -0.12
N ALA A 179 13.98 -0.85 0.68
CA ALA A 179 14.40 -0.85 2.08
C ALA A 179 15.93 -0.75 2.19
N LYS A 180 16.67 -1.49 1.36
CA LYS A 180 18.14 -1.38 1.26
C LYS A 180 18.58 0.04 0.91
N LEU A 181 17.91 0.66 -0.06
CA LEU A 181 18.20 2.04 -0.46
C LEU A 181 17.98 3.04 0.69
N LYS A 182 16.90 2.87 1.47
CA LYS A 182 16.64 3.70 2.68
C LYS A 182 17.68 3.49 3.77
N MET A 183 18.07 2.24 4.03
CA MET A 183 19.10 1.94 5.02
C MET A 183 20.44 2.57 4.65
N ALA A 184 20.84 2.46 3.37
CA ALA A 184 22.05 3.11 2.88
C ALA A 184 21.95 4.64 2.93
N ALA A 185 20.78 5.22 2.64
CA ALA A 185 20.57 6.65 2.74
C ALA A 185 20.81 7.18 4.17
N ASN A 186 20.38 6.44 5.19
CA ASN A 186 20.56 6.83 6.59
C ASN A 186 22.01 6.78 7.08
N THR A 187 22.92 6.14 6.34
CA THR A 187 24.35 6.04 6.67
C THR A 187 25.22 6.89 5.75
N THR A 188 24.64 7.73 4.90
CA THR A 188 25.38 8.57 3.96
C THR A 188 25.19 10.05 4.27
N PRO A 189 26.20 10.91 4.02
CA PRO A 189 26.08 12.35 4.21
C PRO A 189 25.20 13.00 3.12
N ALA A 190 24.77 14.23 3.36
CA ALA A 190 24.18 15.06 2.31
C ALA A 190 25.21 15.26 1.17
N PRO A 191 24.79 15.26 -0.11
CA PRO A 191 23.41 15.19 -0.60
C PRO A 191 22.88 13.77 -0.88
N PHE A 192 23.69 12.73 -0.67
CA PHE A 192 23.32 11.34 -0.97
C PHE A 192 22.09 10.90 -0.19
N ARG A 193 22.04 11.22 1.11
CA ARG A 193 20.91 10.90 1.98
C ARG A 193 19.57 11.31 1.37
N GLU A 194 19.44 12.58 1.01
CA GLU A 194 18.19 13.15 0.53
C GLU A 194 17.77 12.56 -0.82
N VAL A 195 18.74 12.37 -1.72
CA VAL A 195 18.49 11.78 -3.04
C VAL A 195 18.08 10.30 -2.93
N LEU A 196 18.79 9.49 -2.14
CA LEU A 196 18.50 8.07 -1.99
C LEU A 196 17.15 7.84 -1.27
N LEU A 197 16.83 8.65 -0.26
CA LEU A 197 15.51 8.63 0.38
C LEU A 197 14.41 9.00 -0.61
N GLY A 198 14.58 10.09 -1.37
CA GLY A 198 13.63 10.54 -2.37
C GLY A 198 13.33 9.48 -3.43
N LEU A 199 14.37 8.88 -4.01
CA LEU A 199 14.25 7.82 -5.02
C LEU A 199 13.54 6.59 -4.47
N SER A 200 13.87 6.16 -3.24
CA SER A 200 13.24 5.00 -2.62
C SER A 200 11.74 5.22 -2.36
N VAL A 201 11.37 6.38 -1.82
CA VAL A 201 9.97 6.74 -1.56
C VAL A 201 9.18 6.82 -2.86
N GLN A 202 9.72 7.51 -3.87
CA GLN A 202 9.05 7.67 -5.17
C GLN A 202 8.86 6.32 -5.89
N GLY A 203 9.92 5.52 -6.02
CA GLY A 203 9.83 4.25 -6.72
C GLY A 203 8.93 3.23 -6.02
N SER A 204 8.97 3.15 -4.68
CA SER A 204 8.07 2.26 -3.92
C SER A 204 6.60 2.68 -4.00
N ARG A 205 6.31 3.99 -3.98
CA ARG A 205 4.96 4.52 -4.17
C ARG A 205 4.38 4.14 -5.53
N GLU A 206 5.14 4.33 -6.60
CA GLU A 206 4.69 4.00 -7.96
C GLU A 206 4.46 2.49 -8.16
N VAL A 207 5.34 1.64 -7.59
CA VAL A 207 5.11 0.18 -7.61
C VAL A 207 3.84 -0.18 -6.84
N ASN A 208 3.60 0.41 -5.66
CA ASN A 208 2.39 0.17 -4.87
C ASN A 208 1.10 0.61 -5.59
N LEU A 209 1.15 1.75 -6.28
CA LEU A 209 0.07 2.24 -7.14
C LEU A 209 -0.18 1.27 -8.30
N GLY A 210 0.87 0.81 -8.98
CA GLY A 210 0.76 -0.13 -10.09
C GLY A 210 0.21 -1.49 -9.67
N ILE A 211 0.63 -2.03 -8.51
CA ILE A 211 0.05 -3.24 -7.90
C ILE A 211 -1.44 -3.02 -7.61
N GLY A 212 -1.80 -1.90 -7.00
CA GLY A 212 -3.19 -1.58 -6.67
C GLY A 212 -4.11 -1.47 -7.91
N GLN A 213 -3.61 -0.84 -8.97
CA GLN A 213 -4.29 -0.78 -10.26
C GLN A 213 -4.44 -2.15 -10.90
N LEU A 214 -3.38 -2.98 -10.87
CA LEU A 214 -3.43 -4.35 -11.37
C LEU A 214 -4.49 -5.18 -10.65
N LEU A 215 -4.48 -5.16 -9.32
CA LEU A 215 -5.47 -5.86 -8.48
C LEU A 215 -6.89 -5.37 -8.78
N SER A 216 -7.09 -4.07 -8.97
CA SER A 216 -8.39 -3.50 -9.32
C SER A 216 -8.89 -3.99 -10.69
N ARG A 217 -8.02 -4.05 -11.70
CA ARG A 217 -8.37 -4.58 -13.03
C ARG A 217 -8.69 -6.07 -12.98
N GLN A 218 -7.88 -6.86 -12.29
CA GLN A 218 -8.10 -8.31 -12.14
C GLN A 218 -9.40 -8.59 -11.38
N MET A 219 -9.69 -7.83 -10.32
CA MET A 219 -10.95 -7.92 -9.59
C MET A 219 -12.14 -7.61 -10.49
N GLN A 220 -12.06 -6.54 -11.29
CA GLN A 220 -13.12 -6.17 -12.22
C GLN A 220 -13.42 -7.29 -13.22
N ALA A 221 -12.38 -7.95 -13.74
CA ALA A 221 -12.51 -9.02 -14.72
C ALA A 221 -13.03 -10.34 -14.12
N VAL A 222 -12.65 -10.68 -12.88
CA VAL A 222 -12.94 -11.98 -12.26
C VAL A 222 -14.20 -11.95 -11.40
N VAL A 223 -14.42 -10.85 -10.67
CA VAL A 223 -15.41 -10.79 -9.58
C VAL A 223 -16.63 -9.96 -9.96
N SER A 224 -16.43 -8.78 -10.56
CA SER A 224 -17.49 -7.77 -10.64
C SER A 224 -18.71 -8.23 -11.42
N ASP A 225 -18.56 -8.79 -12.63
CA ASP A 225 -19.72 -9.19 -13.45
C ASP A 225 -20.52 -10.33 -12.80
N THR A 226 -19.82 -11.38 -12.32
CA THR A 226 -20.48 -12.52 -11.65
C THR A 226 -21.20 -12.06 -10.38
N CYS A 227 -20.57 -11.20 -9.59
CA CYS A 227 -21.20 -10.64 -8.40
C CYS A 227 -22.45 -9.83 -8.77
N ARG A 228 -22.35 -8.91 -9.74
CA ARG A 228 -23.45 -8.02 -10.12
C ARG A 228 -24.65 -8.79 -10.65
N MET A 229 -24.42 -9.78 -11.52
CA MET A 229 -25.49 -10.63 -12.05
C MET A 229 -26.23 -11.41 -10.96
N THR A 230 -25.52 -11.84 -9.91
CA THR A 230 -26.11 -12.53 -8.76
C THR A 230 -26.79 -11.55 -7.81
N VAL A 231 -26.23 -10.38 -7.54
CA VAL A 231 -26.67 -9.49 -6.44
C VAL A 231 -27.64 -8.41 -6.90
N GLU A 232 -27.34 -7.71 -7.99
CA GLU A 232 -28.09 -6.51 -8.38
C GLU A 232 -29.52 -6.84 -8.82
N GLY A 233 -30.51 -6.27 -8.13
CA GLY A 233 -31.92 -6.42 -8.50
C GLY A 233 -32.51 -7.81 -8.20
N ASN A 234 -31.82 -8.66 -7.44
CA ASN A 234 -32.33 -9.99 -7.05
C ASN A 234 -32.56 -10.08 -5.53
N TYR A 235 -33.59 -10.81 -5.12
CA TYR A 235 -33.81 -11.22 -3.75
C TYR A 235 -32.76 -12.28 -3.36
N PRO A 236 -32.12 -12.19 -2.17
CA PRO A 236 -32.53 -11.39 -1.00
C PRO A 236 -31.90 -10.00 -0.88
N PHE A 237 -31.00 -9.62 -1.80
CA PHE A 237 -30.27 -8.34 -1.75
C PHE A 237 -31.18 -7.13 -2.02
N ALA A 238 -32.14 -7.29 -2.93
CA ALA A 238 -33.21 -6.35 -3.20
C ALA A 238 -34.52 -6.92 -2.64
N PRO A 239 -35.01 -6.43 -1.48
CA PRO A 239 -36.15 -7.03 -0.79
C PRO A 239 -37.37 -7.18 -1.69
N ASP A 240 -37.76 -6.14 -2.40
CA ASP A 240 -38.99 -6.12 -3.19
C ASP A 240 -38.85 -6.77 -4.58
N SER A 241 -37.68 -7.35 -4.89
CA SER A 241 -37.49 -7.99 -6.19
C SER A 241 -38.32 -9.27 -6.30
N PRO A 242 -39.02 -9.49 -7.44
CA PRO A 242 -39.67 -10.76 -7.74
C PRO A 242 -38.68 -11.82 -8.27
N ARG A 243 -37.44 -11.43 -8.58
CA ARG A 243 -36.40 -12.34 -9.08
C ARG A 243 -35.58 -12.84 -7.91
N ASP A 244 -35.42 -14.16 -7.81
CA ASP A 244 -34.61 -14.79 -6.78
C ASP A 244 -33.22 -15.13 -7.30
N VAL A 245 -32.23 -14.98 -6.42
CA VAL A 245 -30.93 -15.62 -6.60
C VAL A 245 -31.09 -17.12 -6.40
N SER A 246 -30.56 -17.96 -7.30
CA SER A 246 -30.53 -19.40 -7.07
C SER A 246 -29.57 -19.76 -5.93
N VAL A 247 -29.81 -20.86 -5.22
CA VAL A 247 -28.89 -21.34 -4.16
C VAL A 247 -27.48 -21.58 -4.71
N ASP A 248 -27.38 -22.08 -5.95
CA ASP A 248 -26.11 -22.35 -6.63
C ASP A 248 -25.36 -21.06 -6.97
N ASP A 249 -26.05 -20.03 -7.47
CA ASP A 249 -25.43 -18.73 -7.76
C ASP A 249 -24.95 -18.05 -6.48
N PHE A 250 -25.77 -18.08 -5.42
CA PHE A 250 -25.39 -17.55 -4.11
C PHE A 250 -24.16 -18.28 -3.55
N THR A 251 -24.13 -19.60 -3.63
CA THR A 251 -23.00 -20.44 -3.22
C THR A 251 -21.75 -20.13 -4.04
N ARG A 252 -21.86 -20.02 -5.37
CA ARG A 252 -20.73 -19.71 -6.25
C ARG A 252 -20.07 -18.37 -5.90
N VAL A 253 -20.84 -17.38 -5.46
CA VAL A 253 -20.32 -16.03 -5.15
C VAL A 253 -19.74 -15.96 -3.73
N PHE A 254 -20.46 -16.46 -2.72
CA PHE A 254 -20.18 -16.16 -1.30
C PHE A 254 -19.55 -17.31 -0.49
N ALA A 255 -19.62 -18.55 -0.97
CA ALA A 255 -19.04 -19.68 -0.25
C ALA A 255 -17.51 -19.53 -0.08
N GLN A 256 -16.95 -20.33 0.82
CA GLN A 256 -15.51 -20.52 0.89
C GLN A 256 -14.99 -21.12 -0.43
N GLY A 257 -13.98 -20.49 -1.02
CA GLY A 257 -13.52 -20.80 -2.38
C GLY A 257 -14.48 -20.37 -3.50
N GLY A 258 -15.56 -19.64 -3.18
CA GLY A 258 -16.38 -18.94 -4.15
C GLY A 258 -15.62 -17.75 -4.78
N VAL A 259 -16.22 -17.11 -5.78
CA VAL A 259 -15.55 -16.09 -6.60
C VAL A 259 -14.93 -14.95 -5.78
N ILE A 260 -15.65 -14.44 -4.76
CA ILE A 260 -15.14 -13.34 -3.91
C ILE A 260 -14.01 -13.82 -2.99
N ASP A 261 -14.20 -14.98 -2.35
CA ASP A 261 -13.24 -15.53 -1.38
C ASP A 261 -11.94 -16.01 -2.05
N ASP A 262 -12.07 -16.66 -3.22
CA ASP A 262 -10.95 -17.14 -4.02
C ASP A 262 -10.08 -15.98 -4.51
N PHE A 263 -10.72 -14.92 -5.03
CA PHE A 263 -10.00 -13.72 -5.44
C PHE A 263 -9.27 -13.07 -4.26
N PHE A 264 -9.96 -12.90 -3.11
CA PHE A 264 -9.35 -12.32 -1.92
C PHE A 264 -8.15 -13.15 -1.45
N THR A 265 -8.32 -14.45 -1.29
CA THR A 265 -7.30 -15.35 -0.74
C THR A 265 -6.07 -15.44 -1.64
N LYS A 266 -6.27 -15.50 -2.96
CA LYS A 266 -5.16 -15.64 -3.93
C LYS A 266 -4.45 -14.31 -4.23
N ASN A 267 -5.18 -13.19 -4.28
CA ASN A 267 -4.64 -11.94 -4.82
C ASN A 267 -4.51 -10.83 -3.77
N LEU A 268 -5.47 -10.70 -2.84
CA LEU A 268 -5.49 -9.59 -1.88
C LEU A 268 -4.84 -9.94 -0.53
N ALA A 269 -4.98 -11.17 -0.06
CA ALA A 269 -4.53 -11.60 1.27
C ALA A 269 -3.06 -11.25 1.59
N PRO A 270 -2.08 -11.36 0.66
CA PRO A 270 -0.69 -10.96 0.93
C PRO A 270 -0.53 -9.47 1.26
N PHE A 271 -1.45 -8.63 0.78
CA PHE A 271 -1.38 -7.17 0.89
C PHE A 271 -2.33 -6.61 1.95
N VAL A 272 -3.17 -7.42 2.58
CA VAL A 272 -4.23 -6.96 3.49
C VAL A 272 -3.95 -7.40 4.93
N ASP A 273 -4.16 -6.48 5.86
CA ASP A 273 -4.24 -6.74 7.29
C ASP A 273 -5.70 -6.91 7.70
N THR A 274 -6.12 -8.17 7.89
CA THR A 274 -7.49 -8.53 8.30
C THR A 274 -7.67 -8.49 9.82
N SER A 275 -6.60 -8.27 10.59
CA SER A 275 -6.68 -8.11 12.06
C SER A 275 -7.14 -6.71 12.46
N ALA A 276 -6.89 -5.72 11.62
CA ALA A 276 -7.38 -4.36 11.76
C ALA A 276 -8.89 -4.28 11.50
N LYS A 277 -9.58 -3.37 12.21
CA LYS A 277 -11.00 -3.06 12.00
C LYS A 277 -11.15 -1.54 11.77
N PRO A 278 -11.51 -1.08 10.56
CA PRO A 278 -11.75 -1.84 9.33
C PRO A 278 -10.46 -2.48 8.75
N TRP A 279 -10.62 -3.43 7.82
CA TRP A 279 -9.51 -4.03 7.08
C TRP A 279 -8.74 -2.95 6.32
N ARG A 280 -7.41 -3.10 6.25
CA ARG A 280 -6.53 -2.11 5.60
C ARG A 280 -5.41 -2.79 4.82
N TYR A 281 -4.90 -2.10 3.81
CA TYR A 281 -3.69 -2.54 3.12
C TYR A 281 -2.44 -2.38 4.00
N ARG A 282 -1.50 -3.30 3.80
CA ARG A 282 -0.17 -3.31 4.43
C ARG A 282 0.77 -2.37 3.66
N THR A 283 1.74 -1.83 4.38
CA THR A 283 2.90 -1.16 3.79
C THR A 283 3.96 -2.19 3.46
N LEU A 284 4.38 -2.24 2.20
CA LEU A 284 5.44 -3.15 1.75
C LEU A 284 6.81 -2.73 2.34
N PRO A 285 7.77 -3.66 2.49
CA PRO A 285 9.11 -3.33 2.95
C PRO A 285 9.74 -2.20 2.15
N GLY A 286 10.20 -1.15 2.84
CA GLY A 286 10.82 0.00 2.19
C GLY A 286 9.84 0.99 1.58
N ALA A 287 8.53 0.76 1.58
CA ALA A 287 7.52 1.77 1.25
C ALA A 287 7.19 2.65 2.47
N THR A 288 6.72 3.87 2.24
CA THR A 288 6.10 4.72 3.28
C THR A 288 4.58 4.65 3.27
N GLU A 289 4.00 4.42 2.09
CA GLU A 289 2.55 4.35 1.88
C GLU A 289 2.11 2.90 1.71
N PRO A 290 0.88 2.55 2.18
CA PRO A 290 0.32 1.23 1.94
C PRO A 290 0.00 1.02 0.45
N VAL A 291 -0.22 -0.25 0.07
CA VAL A 291 -0.76 -0.58 -1.25
C VAL A 291 -2.12 0.10 -1.45
N GLN A 292 -2.36 0.67 -2.63
CA GLN A 292 -3.60 1.39 -2.95
C GLN A 292 -4.48 0.51 -3.86
N GLY A 293 -4.99 -0.60 -3.32
CA GLY A 293 -5.80 -1.57 -4.04
C GLY A 293 -7.30 -1.25 -4.07
N PRO A 294 -8.14 -2.16 -4.60
CA PRO A 294 -9.60 -1.99 -4.60
C PRO A 294 -10.18 -1.88 -3.19
N ASP A 295 -11.43 -1.40 -3.09
CA ASP A 295 -12.13 -1.30 -1.80
C ASP A 295 -12.22 -2.68 -1.11
N LEU A 296 -11.86 -2.70 0.17
CA LEU A 296 -11.86 -3.90 1.01
C LEU A 296 -13.21 -4.13 1.71
N GLU A 297 -14.09 -3.11 1.74
CA GLU A 297 -15.40 -3.19 2.38
C GLU A 297 -16.24 -4.37 1.85
N PRO A 298 -16.40 -4.56 0.53
CA PRO A 298 -17.22 -5.65 -0.02
C PRO A 298 -16.69 -7.04 0.36
N PHE A 299 -15.37 -7.22 0.44
CA PHE A 299 -14.76 -8.50 0.81
C PHE A 299 -14.99 -8.84 2.28
N ARG A 300 -14.88 -7.83 3.15
CA ARG A 300 -15.20 -7.97 4.58
C ARG A 300 -16.69 -8.29 4.77
N HIS A 301 -17.56 -7.62 4.03
CA HIS A 301 -19.01 -7.83 4.10
C HIS A 301 -19.40 -9.22 3.55
N ALA A 302 -18.79 -9.68 2.46
CA ALA A 302 -18.96 -11.02 1.93
C ALA A 302 -18.56 -12.11 2.93
N ARG A 303 -17.50 -11.88 3.73
CA ARG A 303 -17.14 -12.78 4.83
C ARG A 303 -18.22 -12.85 5.89
N GLN A 304 -18.86 -11.73 6.25
CA GLN A 304 -19.98 -11.74 7.20
C GLN A 304 -21.19 -12.51 6.66
N ILE A 305 -21.53 -12.34 5.38
CA ILE A 305 -22.56 -13.16 4.72
C ILE A 305 -22.18 -14.64 4.82
N ARG A 306 -20.92 -14.98 4.53
CA ARG A 306 -20.46 -16.37 4.60
C ARG A 306 -20.61 -16.96 6.00
N ASP A 307 -20.19 -16.21 7.01
CA ASP A 307 -20.27 -16.62 8.42
C ASP A 307 -21.73 -16.87 8.87
N VAL A 308 -22.70 -16.18 8.24
CA VAL A 308 -24.14 -16.39 8.48
C VAL A 308 -24.71 -17.62 7.79
N PHE A 309 -24.32 -17.87 6.54
CA PHE A 309 -25.03 -18.80 5.65
C PHE A 309 -24.34 -20.13 5.37
N PHE A 310 -23.02 -20.23 5.59
CA PHE A 310 -22.23 -21.41 5.17
C PHE A 310 -21.56 -22.16 6.33
N GLY A 311 -21.67 -21.66 7.57
CA GLY A 311 -21.13 -22.28 8.79
C GLY A 311 -19.64 -22.63 8.70
N ASP A 312 -19.18 -23.55 9.55
CA ASP A 312 -17.76 -23.93 9.66
C ASP A 312 -17.21 -24.67 8.42
N GLN A 313 -18.06 -25.39 7.68
CA GLN A 313 -17.62 -26.10 6.47
C GLN A 313 -17.54 -25.20 5.25
N GLY A 314 -18.18 -24.03 5.26
CA GLY A 314 -18.00 -22.95 4.28
C GLY A 314 -18.47 -23.23 2.84
N LYS A 315 -18.82 -24.47 2.48
CA LYS A 315 -18.98 -24.90 1.07
C LYS A 315 -20.42 -25.06 0.59
N GLN A 316 -21.37 -25.23 1.51
CA GLN A 316 -22.76 -25.47 1.19
C GLN A 316 -23.62 -24.49 1.96
N LEU A 317 -24.61 -23.92 1.27
CA LEU A 317 -25.61 -23.06 1.90
C LEU A 317 -26.41 -23.91 2.88
N PHE A 318 -26.36 -23.56 4.16
CA PHE A 318 -27.05 -24.33 5.17
C PHE A 318 -27.37 -23.48 6.40
N TRP A 319 -28.65 -23.32 6.66
CA TRP A 319 -29.16 -22.56 7.79
C TRP A 319 -30.13 -23.41 8.62
N LYS A 320 -29.93 -23.43 9.94
CA LYS A 320 -30.79 -24.13 10.91
C LYS A 320 -31.47 -23.14 11.84
N THR A 321 -32.76 -23.35 12.08
CA THR A 321 -33.53 -22.55 13.04
C THR A 321 -34.58 -23.40 13.75
N ASP A 322 -34.92 -23.01 14.97
CA ASP A 322 -36.09 -23.54 15.66
C ASP A 322 -37.23 -22.53 15.56
N ILE A 323 -38.40 -23.01 15.15
CA ILE A 323 -39.65 -22.26 15.11
C ILE A 323 -40.54 -22.73 16.24
N ARG A 324 -41.14 -21.81 16.99
CA ARG A 324 -42.13 -22.08 18.04
C ARG A 324 -43.39 -21.27 17.78
N VAL A 325 -44.54 -21.79 18.18
CA VAL A 325 -45.83 -21.08 18.10
C VAL A 325 -46.25 -20.67 19.52
N PRO A 326 -45.73 -19.56 20.08
CA PRO A 326 -46.09 -19.08 21.42
C PRO A 326 -47.57 -18.71 21.55
N GLU A 327 -48.16 -18.13 20.51
CA GLU A 327 -49.50 -17.55 20.55
C GLU A 327 -50.23 -17.92 19.26
N LEU A 328 -51.45 -18.43 19.40
CA LEU A 328 -52.36 -18.75 18.31
C LEU A 328 -53.76 -18.32 18.74
N ASP A 329 -54.48 -17.63 17.86
CA ASP A 329 -55.85 -17.22 18.11
C ASP A 329 -56.74 -18.44 18.45
N PRO A 330 -57.56 -18.40 19.51
CA PRO A 330 -58.39 -19.54 19.93
C PRO A 330 -59.39 -20.05 18.87
N THR A 331 -59.70 -19.23 17.87
CA THR A 331 -60.59 -19.61 16.76
C THR A 331 -59.86 -20.41 15.67
N VAL A 332 -58.52 -20.48 15.72
CA VAL A 332 -57.70 -21.32 14.84
C VAL A 332 -57.42 -22.64 15.55
N THR A 333 -58.22 -23.67 15.25
CA THR A 333 -58.07 -25.01 15.83
C THR A 333 -56.74 -25.68 15.49
N THR A 334 -56.19 -25.35 14.32
CA THR A 334 -55.02 -26.03 13.75
C THR A 334 -54.21 -25.05 12.92
N LEU A 335 -52.91 -24.96 13.20
CA LEU A 335 -51.93 -24.28 12.34
C LEU A 335 -51.00 -25.33 11.74
N ALA A 336 -51.12 -25.54 10.43
CA ALA A 336 -50.20 -26.39 9.67
C ALA A 336 -49.08 -25.52 9.10
N ILE A 337 -47.83 -25.90 9.35
CA ILE A 337 -46.63 -25.25 8.82
C ILE A 337 -45.89 -26.30 7.99
N ASP A 338 -45.59 -26.00 6.73
CA ASP A 338 -44.76 -26.82 5.84
C ASP A 338 -43.63 -25.95 5.29
N ILE A 339 -42.39 -26.28 5.62
CA ILE A 339 -41.20 -25.59 5.13
C ILE A 339 -40.37 -26.64 4.41
N ASP A 340 -40.43 -26.59 3.08
CA ASP A 340 -39.57 -27.37 2.20
C ASP A 340 -39.58 -28.89 2.45
N GLY A 341 -40.72 -29.47 2.84
CA GLY A 341 -40.83 -30.89 3.18
C GLY A 341 -40.84 -31.20 4.66
N GLN A 342 -40.46 -30.24 5.50
CA GLN A 342 -40.50 -30.37 6.95
C GLN A 342 -41.80 -29.74 7.44
N SER A 343 -42.65 -30.51 8.12
CA SER A 343 -43.95 -30.00 8.57
C SER A 343 -44.19 -30.15 10.07
N MET A 344 -44.99 -29.23 10.60
CA MET A 344 -45.52 -29.26 11.96
C MET A 344 -47.02 -28.94 11.91
N LEU A 345 -47.81 -29.68 12.71
CA LEU A 345 -49.19 -29.37 12.98
C LEU A 345 -49.33 -28.94 14.45
N TYR A 346 -49.71 -27.69 14.68
CA TYR A 346 -49.91 -27.15 16.03
C TYR A 346 -51.41 -27.02 16.37
N GLN A 347 -51.79 -27.48 17.57
CA GLN A 347 -53.19 -27.62 18.02
C GLN A 347 -53.37 -27.15 19.48
N HIS A 348 -52.91 -25.93 19.82
CA HIS A 348 -52.90 -25.40 21.20
C HIS A 348 -52.24 -26.35 22.23
N GLY A 349 -51.28 -27.17 21.79
CA GLY A 349 -50.50 -28.06 22.65
C GLY A 349 -49.36 -27.33 23.35
N PRO A 350 -48.44 -28.06 24.01
CA PRO A 350 -47.22 -27.46 24.55
C PRO A 350 -46.40 -26.74 23.47
N VAL A 351 -45.83 -25.59 23.81
CA VAL A 351 -44.96 -24.83 22.90
C VAL A 351 -43.62 -25.57 22.75
N ALA A 352 -43.52 -26.43 21.73
CA ALA A 352 -42.33 -27.20 21.42
C ALA A 352 -41.55 -26.59 20.24
N PRO A 353 -40.21 -26.72 20.21
CA PRO A 353 -39.42 -26.32 19.06
C PRO A 353 -39.65 -27.22 17.85
N PHE A 354 -39.90 -26.60 16.70
CA PHE A 354 -39.87 -27.23 15.39
C PHE A 354 -38.56 -26.87 14.69
N ALA A 355 -37.64 -27.83 14.64
CA ALA A 355 -36.33 -27.65 14.02
C ALA A 355 -36.45 -27.71 12.49
N VAL A 356 -36.03 -26.64 11.83
CA VAL A 356 -36.07 -26.45 10.38
C VAL A 356 -34.66 -26.29 9.85
N SER A 357 -34.40 -26.91 8.70
CA SER A 357 -33.17 -26.73 7.92
C SER A 357 -33.52 -26.14 6.57
N TRP A 358 -32.81 -25.10 6.14
CA TRP A 358 -32.96 -24.53 4.82
C TRP A 358 -31.59 -24.42 4.12
N PRO A 359 -31.48 -24.83 2.84
CA PRO A 359 -32.46 -25.58 2.07
C PRO A 359 -32.77 -26.95 2.72
N GLY A 360 -34.03 -27.39 2.63
CA GLY A 360 -34.53 -28.63 3.21
C GLY A 360 -34.62 -29.77 2.16
N PRO A 361 -35.36 -30.85 2.46
CA PRO A 361 -35.47 -32.02 1.61
C PRO A 361 -36.02 -31.77 0.19
N ARG A 362 -36.78 -30.69 -0.02
CA ARG A 362 -37.34 -30.34 -1.34
C ARG A 362 -36.54 -29.24 -2.08
N GLY A 363 -35.35 -28.86 -1.59
CA GLY A 363 -34.43 -27.98 -2.30
C GLY A 363 -34.65 -26.47 -2.07
N GLY A 364 -35.42 -26.10 -1.05
CA GLY A 364 -35.65 -24.74 -0.59
C GLY A 364 -36.81 -24.01 -1.27
N VAL A 365 -37.62 -24.70 -2.08
CA VAL A 365 -38.45 -24.07 -3.13
C VAL A 365 -39.84 -23.65 -2.69
N HIS A 366 -40.34 -24.13 -1.56
CA HIS A 366 -41.71 -23.85 -1.09
C HIS A 366 -41.80 -23.76 0.43
N ALA A 367 -42.56 -22.80 0.93
CA ALA A 367 -42.90 -22.67 2.34
C ALA A 367 -44.34 -22.15 2.48
N GLU A 368 -45.14 -22.82 3.31
CA GLU A 368 -46.57 -22.56 3.48
C GLU A 368 -46.98 -22.65 4.95
N MET A 369 -47.95 -21.82 5.33
CA MET A 369 -48.71 -21.96 6.55
C MET A 369 -50.22 -21.86 6.29
N THR A 370 -50.98 -22.76 6.88
CA THR A 370 -52.44 -22.79 6.80
C THR A 370 -53.05 -22.75 8.20
N ALA A 371 -53.94 -21.78 8.42
CA ALA A 371 -54.83 -21.73 9.58
C ALA A 371 -56.16 -22.44 9.29
N SER A 372 -56.61 -23.28 10.23
CA SER A 372 -57.89 -23.99 10.17
C SER A 372 -58.77 -23.65 11.39
N PRO A 373 -60.10 -23.53 11.25
CA PRO A 373 -60.89 -23.69 10.02
C PRO A 373 -60.57 -22.63 8.96
N ARG A 374 -60.58 -23.02 7.69
CA ARG A 374 -60.38 -22.09 6.57
C ARG A 374 -61.63 -21.22 6.44
N ILE A 375 -61.47 -19.90 6.58
CA ILE A 375 -62.55 -18.93 6.36
C ILE A 375 -62.62 -18.60 4.87
N ARG A 376 -61.49 -18.20 4.28
CA ARG A 376 -61.31 -18.11 2.83
C ARG A 376 -59.98 -18.76 2.42
N PRO A 377 -59.91 -19.47 1.28
CA PRO A 377 -58.70 -20.15 0.86
C PRO A 377 -57.46 -19.24 0.81
N GLU A 378 -57.62 -18.03 0.29
CA GLU A 378 -56.56 -17.06 -0.02
C GLU A 378 -56.01 -16.31 1.20
N THR A 379 -56.76 -16.26 2.29
CA THR A 379 -56.39 -15.54 3.53
C THR A 379 -56.13 -16.48 4.70
N SER A 380 -56.68 -17.69 4.67
CA SER A 380 -56.37 -18.74 5.64
C SER A 380 -55.07 -19.49 5.30
N THR A 381 -54.42 -19.15 4.18
CA THR A 381 -53.17 -19.73 3.72
C THR A 381 -52.19 -18.62 3.36
N VAL A 382 -50.97 -18.70 3.88
CA VAL A 382 -49.86 -17.85 3.45
C VAL A 382 -48.76 -18.75 2.94
N ALA A 383 -48.39 -18.61 1.67
CA ALA A 383 -47.34 -19.40 1.04
C ALA A 383 -46.35 -18.53 0.29
N ALA A 384 -45.14 -19.03 0.07
CA ALA A 384 -44.15 -18.43 -0.80
C ALA A 384 -43.40 -19.53 -1.55
N ASP A 385 -42.98 -19.20 -2.77
CA ASP A 385 -42.24 -20.08 -3.67
C ASP A 385 -40.88 -19.48 -4.01
N GLY A 386 -40.02 -20.31 -4.60
CA GLY A 386 -38.69 -19.94 -5.07
C GLY A 386 -37.59 -20.36 -4.09
N PRO A 387 -36.32 -20.24 -4.48
CA PRO A 387 -35.17 -20.70 -3.69
C PRO A 387 -35.15 -20.16 -2.26
N TRP A 388 -35.71 -18.95 -2.04
CA TRP A 388 -35.78 -18.26 -0.76
C TRP A 388 -37.19 -18.26 -0.15
N ALA A 389 -38.00 -19.27 -0.44
CA ALA A 389 -39.40 -19.36 -0.01
C ALA A 389 -39.59 -19.12 1.49
N LEU A 390 -38.74 -19.70 2.34
CA LEU A 390 -38.79 -19.50 3.79
C LEU A 390 -38.65 -18.01 4.17
N MET A 391 -37.61 -17.34 3.65
CA MET A 391 -37.37 -15.92 3.96
C MET A 391 -38.50 -15.04 3.41
N ARG A 392 -39.02 -15.36 2.22
CA ARG A 392 -40.17 -14.66 1.63
C ARG A 392 -41.44 -14.83 2.46
N LEU A 393 -41.74 -16.06 2.90
CA LEU A 393 -42.87 -16.36 3.77
C LEU A 393 -42.81 -15.53 5.04
N LEU A 394 -41.64 -15.49 5.68
CA LEU A 394 -41.42 -14.78 6.93
C LEU A 394 -41.59 -13.26 6.79
N ARG A 395 -41.24 -12.69 5.63
CA ARG A 395 -41.52 -11.27 5.36
C ARG A 395 -42.98 -10.94 5.04
N LYS A 396 -43.82 -11.94 4.76
CA LYS A 396 -45.28 -11.70 4.65
C LYS A 396 -45.91 -11.46 6.04
N GLY A 397 -45.25 -11.90 7.10
CA GLY A 397 -45.63 -11.57 8.47
C GLY A 397 -45.00 -10.25 8.94
N GLN A 398 -45.57 -9.69 10.01
CA GLN A 398 -45.02 -8.51 10.67
C GLN A 398 -43.89 -8.93 11.62
N ILE A 399 -42.66 -8.53 11.31
CA ILE A 399 -41.50 -8.79 12.15
C ILE A 399 -41.53 -7.84 13.36
N VAL A 400 -41.63 -8.41 14.56
CA VAL A 400 -41.59 -7.70 15.83
C VAL A 400 -40.20 -7.86 16.43
N GLN A 401 -39.48 -6.75 16.61
CA GLN A 401 -38.21 -6.80 17.32
C GLN A 401 -38.44 -7.20 18.77
N THR A 402 -37.72 -8.23 19.23
CA THR A 402 -37.79 -8.66 20.63
C THR A 402 -36.59 -8.11 21.39
N ALA A 403 -36.78 -7.84 22.69
CA ALA A 403 -35.68 -7.44 23.57
C ALA A 403 -34.66 -8.56 23.83
N THR A 404 -34.95 -9.79 23.39
CA THR A 404 -34.06 -10.96 23.55
C THR A 404 -33.17 -11.10 22.31
N PRO A 405 -31.84 -10.91 22.44
CA PRO A 405 -30.92 -11.10 21.33
C PRO A 405 -31.05 -12.51 20.73
N GLY A 406 -31.07 -12.62 19.40
CA GLY A 406 -31.14 -13.91 18.69
C GLY A 406 -32.54 -14.53 18.57
N ARG A 407 -33.59 -13.89 19.11
CA ARG A 407 -34.99 -14.29 18.91
C ARG A 407 -35.72 -13.26 18.06
N THR A 408 -36.30 -13.74 16.97
CA THR A 408 -37.12 -12.94 16.06
C THR A 408 -38.57 -13.40 16.18
N ARG A 409 -39.47 -12.46 16.45
CA ARG A 409 -40.90 -12.75 16.52
C ARG A 409 -41.56 -12.28 15.23
N VAL A 410 -42.42 -13.12 14.66
CA VAL A 410 -43.14 -12.82 13.42
C VAL A 410 -44.62 -13.09 13.64
N GLU A 411 -45.45 -12.06 13.44
CA GLU A 411 -46.90 -12.15 13.54
C GLU A 411 -47.51 -12.33 12.15
N PHE A 412 -48.40 -13.31 12.02
CA PHE A 412 -49.20 -13.56 10.83
C PHE A 412 -50.67 -13.33 11.12
N ASP A 413 -51.36 -12.72 10.16
CA ASP A 413 -52.80 -12.51 10.20
C ASP A 413 -53.50 -13.45 9.21
N PHE A 414 -54.48 -14.21 9.71
CA PHE A 414 -55.32 -15.10 8.94
C PHE A 414 -56.80 -14.70 9.09
N ASP A 415 -57.21 -13.65 8.39
CA ASP A 415 -58.55 -13.04 8.49
C ASP A 415 -58.84 -12.39 9.85
N GLY A 416 -57.89 -11.63 10.41
CA GLY A 416 -57.99 -11.06 11.74
C GLY A 416 -57.64 -12.03 12.88
N ARG A 417 -57.34 -13.29 12.55
CA ARG A 417 -56.90 -14.31 13.51
C ARG A 417 -55.39 -14.39 13.51
N LYS A 418 -54.78 -14.08 14.65
CA LYS A 418 -53.33 -13.98 14.76
C LYS A 418 -52.66 -15.32 15.02
N ALA A 419 -51.52 -15.54 14.39
CA ALA A 419 -50.56 -16.58 14.76
C ALA A 419 -49.18 -15.94 14.93
N VAL A 420 -48.56 -16.14 16.08
CA VAL A 420 -47.24 -15.60 16.37
C VAL A 420 -46.23 -16.74 16.33
N LEU A 421 -45.13 -16.52 15.61
CA LEU A 421 -43.98 -17.42 15.58
C LEU A 421 -42.81 -16.78 16.31
N ASP A 422 -42.10 -17.58 17.12
CA ASP A 422 -40.77 -17.25 17.60
C ASP A 422 -39.73 -18.08 16.85
N ILE A 423 -38.78 -17.39 16.23
CA ILE A 423 -37.71 -17.95 15.42
C ILE A 423 -36.41 -17.71 16.17
N THR A 424 -35.72 -18.79 16.49
CA THR A 424 -34.40 -18.74 17.13
C THR A 424 -33.38 -19.44 16.25
N GLY A 425 -32.29 -18.75 15.93
CA GLY A 425 -31.18 -19.35 15.19
C GLY A 425 -30.49 -20.44 16.01
N ALA A 426 -29.97 -21.47 15.33
CA ALA A 426 -29.10 -22.44 15.98
C ALA A 426 -27.70 -21.82 16.20
N GLY A 427 -27.41 -21.35 17.42
CA GLY A 427 -26.10 -20.79 17.80
C GLY A 427 -26.03 -19.26 17.85
N SER A 428 -24.82 -18.71 17.93
CA SER A 428 -24.57 -17.25 18.07
C SER A 428 -24.54 -16.49 16.74
N VAL A 429 -25.05 -17.08 15.66
CA VAL A 429 -24.98 -16.52 14.30
C VAL A 429 -26.14 -15.55 14.07
N ALA A 430 -25.87 -14.41 13.42
CA ALA A 430 -26.86 -13.39 13.15
C ALA A 430 -28.05 -13.93 12.33
N ASN A 431 -29.27 -13.50 12.67
CA ASN A 431 -30.47 -13.96 11.96
C ASN A 431 -30.60 -13.25 10.60
N PRO A 432 -30.63 -13.98 9.48
CA PRO A 432 -30.72 -13.40 8.13
C PRO A 432 -32.01 -12.59 7.88
N LEU A 433 -33.04 -12.76 8.71
CA LEU A 433 -34.32 -12.04 8.62
C LEU A 433 -34.28 -10.63 9.22
N THR A 434 -33.36 -10.39 10.15
CA THR A 434 -33.27 -9.12 10.89
C THR A 434 -31.96 -8.38 10.64
N SER A 435 -30.94 -9.06 10.11
CA SER A 435 -29.70 -8.42 9.72
C SER A 435 -29.83 -7.72 8.37
N ASP A 436 -29.24 -6.54 8.24
CA ASP A 436 -29.05 -5.83 6.98
C ASP A 436 -27.87 -6.38 6.16
N VAL A 437 -27.23 -7.48 6.60
CA VAL A 437 -26.01 -8.05 5.98
C VAL A 437 -26.15 -8.31 4.47
N LEU A 438 -27.34 -8.69 4.01
CA LEU A 438 -27.63 -8.90 2.59
C LEU A 438 -28.01 -7.59 1.89
N THR A 439 -28.85 -6.75 2.51
CA THR A 439 -29.34 -5.51 1.87
C THR A 439 -28.29 -4.40 1.82
N ALA A 440 -27.34 -4.41 2.74
CA ALA A 440 -26.18 -3.51 2.80
C ALA A 440 -25.04 -3.94 1.86
N PHE A 441 -25.04 -5.20 1.40
CA PHE A 441 -23.99 -5.69 0.53
C PHE A 441 -23.99 -4.98 -0.83
N ARG A 442 -22.80 -4.59 -1.29
CA ARG A 442 -22.57 -4.05 -2.62
C ARG A 442 -21.42 -4.82 -3.27
N CYS A 443 -21.54 -5.09 -4.56
CA CYS A 443 -20.48 -5.78 -5.28
C CYS A 443 -19.20 -4.94 -5.32
N PRO A 444 -18.01 -5.58 -5.27
CA PRO A 444 -16.76 -4.88 -5.49
C PRO A 444 -16.79 -4.16 -6.84
N ASN A 445 -16.64 -2.84 -6.80
CA ASN A 445 -16.45 -2.01 -7.98
C ASN A 445 -14.99 -1.54 -8.02
N SER A 446 -14.48 -1.30 -9.21
CA SER A 446 -13.25 -0.53 -9.33
C SER A 446 -13.50 0.86 -8.74
N MET A 447 -12.60 1.33 -7.87
CA MET A 447 -12.62 2.73 -7.49
C MET A 447 -12.67 3.58 -8.75
N SER A 448 -13.51 4.61 -8.76
CA SER A 448 -13.38 5.70 -9.73
C SER A 448 -12.06 6.41 -9.45
N MET A 449 -10.94 5.86 -9.96
CA MET A 449 -9.71 6.61 -9.99
C MET A 449 -9.95 7.76 -10.96
N PHE A 450 -9.95 8.98 -10.43
CA PHE A 450 -9.61 10.14 -11.22
C PHE A 450 -8.25 9.83 -11.84
N SER A 451 -8.23 9.43 -13.11
CA SER A 451 -7.02 9.37 -13.91
C SER A 451 -6.52 10.81 -14.00
N LEU A 452 -5.58 11.19 -13.14
CA LEU A 452 -4.80 12.39 -13.39
C LEU A 452 -4.06 12.12 -14.71
N PRO A 453 -4.34 12.87 -15.78
CA PRO A 453 -3.58 12.73 -17.01
C PRO A 453 -2.09 12.96 -16.68
N ASP A 454 -1.24 12.13 -17.26
CA ASP A 454 0.22 12.22 -17.12
C ASP A 454 0.62 13.66 -17.47
N SER A 455 0.99 14.44 -16.45
CA SER A 455 1.16 15.89 -16.59
C SER A 455 2.52 16.24 -17.20
N GLY A 456 3.30 15.21 -17.60
CA GLY A 456 4.65 15.39 -18.07
C GLY A 456 5.58 15.93 -16.97
N PRO A 457 6.82 16.30 -17.31
CA PRO A 457 7.74 16.92 -16.36
C PRO A 457 7.14 18.24 -15.82
N PRO A 458 7.44 18.59 -14.55
CA PRO A 458 6.94 19.82 -13.95
C PRO A 458 7.33 21.06 -14.77
N PRO A 459 6.46 22.08 -14.89
CA PRO A 459 6.76 23.29 -15.63
C PRO A 459 7.98 24.01 -15.03
N GLY A 460 9.01 24.28 -15.85
CA GLY A 460 10.20 25.04 -15.46
C GLY A 460 11.56 24.35 -15.65
N LEU A 461 11.60 23.09 -16.10
CA LEU A 461 12.88 22.43 -16.46
C LEU A 461 13.38 22.92 -17.83
N PRO A 462 14.66 23.30 -17.98
CA PRO A 462 15.22 23.64 -19.28
C PRO A 462 15.23 22.40 -20.19
N SER A 463 14.82 22.56 -21.44
CA SER A 463 14.88 21.51 -22.46
C SER A 463 16.31 20.99 -22.57
N ALA A 464 16.51 19.69 -22.41
CA ALA A 464 17.81 19.08 -22.69
C ALA A 464 18.17 19.34 -24.16
N THR A 465 19.09 20.26 -24.41
CA THR A 465 19.63 20.49 -25.74
C THR A 465 20.39 19.23 -26.17
N PRO A 466 20.11 18.64 -27.35
CA PRO A 466 20.90 17.54 -27.84
C PRO A 466 22.34 18.03 -28.06
N VAL A 467 23.31 17.27 -27.55
CA VAL A 467 24.73 17.49 -27.81
C VAL A 467 24.94 17.39 -29.33
N SER A 468 25.10 18.55 -29.98
CA SER A 468 25.46 18.62 -31.39
C SER A 468 26.91 18.16 -31.53
N ALA A 469 27.11 17.07 -32.24
CA ALA A 469 28.44 16.66 -32.70
C ALA A 469 28.98 17.76 -33.62
N ALA A 470 29.98 18.50 -33.13
CA ALA A 470 30.68 19.49 -33.91
C ALA A 470 31.42 18.79 -35.06
N ALA A 471 30.95 19.04 -36.28
CA ALA A 471 31.73 18.90 -37.48
C ALA A 471 32.80 20.00 -37.49
N ASP A 472 34.07 19.61 -37.53
CA ASP A 472 35.16 20.53 -37.89
C ASP A 472 35.63 20.21 -39.31
N GLY A 473 35.71 21.27 -40.10
CA GLY A 473 35.86 21.24 -41.55
C GLY A 473 37.31 21.31 -42.00
N GLY A 474 37.57 20.80 -43.21
CA GLY A 474 38.84 20.97 -43.89
C GLY A 474 38.72 20.70 -45.38
N ARG A 475 38.34 21.72 -46.14
CA ARG A 475 38.38 21.73 -47.61
C ARG A 475 39.23 22.91 -48.05
N ILE A 476 40.37 22.67 -48.71
CA ILE A 476 41.09 23.59 -49.61
C ILE A 476 41.79 22.74 -50.71
N PRO A 477 41.92 23.25 -51.96
CA PRO A 477 41.60 22.50 -53.17
C PRO A 477 42.81 22.06 -54.03
N ARG A 478 42.54 21.16 -54.98
CA ARG A 478 42.91 21.33 -56.40
C ARG A 478 41.97 20.55 -57.30
#